data_AF-A0A1I8PPA5-F1
#
_entry.id   AF-A0A1I8PPA5-F1
#
_cell.length_a   1.000
_cell.length_b   1.000
_cell.length_c   1.000
_cell.angle_alpha   90.00
_cell.angle_beta   90.00
_cell.angle_gamma   90.00
#
_symmetry.space_group_name_H-M   'P 1'
#
loop_
_entity.id
_entity.type
_entity.pdbx_description
1 polymer ?
#
loop_
_entity_poly.entity_id
_entity_poly.type
_entity_poly.pdbx_seq_one_letter_code
_entity_poly.pdbx_strand_id
1 'polypeptide(L)'
;MSSEQLPTTSKESFDDFYTEVKEIEKRDSVLTSTQQIDRLLRPGSTYFNLNPFEVLQIEPDIPIDQIKKRYRQLSILVHPDKNQDDKERAQTAFEIINRAWKILENDLTRKKCLDVYEEAKERTDHMVSYIHSTYIVEKIMSKQKMWWNI
;
A
#
# COMPACT_ATOMS: atom_id res chain seq x y z
N MET A 1 42.06 30.61 -6.05
CA MET A 1 40.63 30.98 -6.21
C MET A 1 39.93 29.84 -6.92
N SER A 2 39.41 28.88 -6.17
CA SER A 2 38.44 27.90 -6.67
C SER A 2 37.55 27.53 -5.50
N SER A 3 36.48 28.30 -5.32
CA SER A 3 35.40 27.97 -4.41
C SER A 3 34.53 26.89 -5.06
N GLU A 4 34.72 25.65 -4.65
CA GLU A 4 33.87 24.51 -5.01
C GLU A 4 32.49 24.70 -4.38
N GLN A 5 31.47 24.91 -5.21
CA GLN A 5 30.09 25.04 -4.78
C GLN A 5 29.54 23.67 -4.39
N LEU A 6 29.01 23.56 -3.17
CA LEU A 6 28.29 22.39 -2.66
C LEU A 6 26.97 22.18 -3.44
N PRO A 7 26.54 20.93 -3.67
CA PRO A 7 25.37 20.63 -4.48
C PRO A 7 24.07 21.05 -3.78
N THR A 8 23.37 22.03 -4.35
CA THR A 8 22.04 22.55 -3.93
C THR A 8 20.87 21.60 -4.25
N THR A 9 21.17 20.42 -4.79
CA THR A 9 20.24 19.46 -5.44
C THR A 9 19.08 18.91 -4.60
N SER A 10 19.06 19.09 -3.28
CA SER A 10 18.02 18.48 -2.43
C SER A 10 16.76 19.33 -2.30
N LYS A 11 16.86 20.65 -2.11
CA LYS A 11 15.68 21.51 -1.88
C LYS A 11 14.80 21.66 -3.12
N GLU A 12 15.41 21.88 -4.28
CA GLU A 12 14.68 21.99 -5.56
C GLU A 12 13.91 20.69 -5.86
N SER A 13 14.52 19.53 -5.61
CA SER A 13 13.87 18.22 -5.75
C SER A 13 12.68 18.02 -4.78
N PHE A 14 12.69 18.64 -3.60
CA PHE A 14 11.58 18.56 -2.65
C PHE A 14 10.41 19.48 -3.02
N ASP A 15 10.68 20.68 -3.54
CA ASP A 15 9.63 21.62 -3.98
C ASP A 15 8.92 21.11 -5.24
N ASP A 16 9.67 20.53 -6.19
CA ASP A 16 9.12 19.85 -7.37
C ASP A 16 8.19 18.71 -6.96
N PHE A 17 8.62 17.92 -5.98
CA PHE A 17 7.83 16.83 -5.43
C PHE A 17 6.56 17.30 -4.72
N TYR A 18 6.63 18.40 -3.96
CA TYR A 18 5.47 18.98 -3.28
C TYR A 18 4.43 19.47 -4.29
N THR A 19 4.90 19.99 -5.43
CA THR A 19 4.07 20.42 -6.55
C THR A 19 3.44 19.21 -7.24
N GLU A 20 4.20 18.14 -7.50
CA GLU A 20 3.71 16.86 -8.02
C GLU A 20 2.61 16.26 -7.12
N VAL A 21 2.81 16.25 -5.80
CA VAL A 21 1.81 15.75 -4.83
C VAL A 21 0.53 16.59 -4.86
N LYS A 22 0.63 17.92 -4.88
CA LYS A 22 -0.54 18.82 -5.00
C LYS A 22 -1.30 18.62 -6.30
N GLU A 23 -0.60 18.36 -7.40
CA GLU A 23 -1.21 18.07 -8.69
C GLU A 23 -1.88 16.69 -8.71
N ILE A 24 -1.32 15.69 -8.04
CA ILE A 24 -1.97 14.39 -7.82
C ILE A 24 -3.25 14.57 -7.00
N GLU A 25 -3.21 15.31 -5.90
CA GLU A 25 -4.39 15.61 -5.08
C GLU A 25 -5.50 16.32 -5.86
N LYS A 26 -5.13 17.20 -6.81
CA LYS A 26 -6.10 17.87 -7.68
C LYS A 26 -6.67 16.95 -8.77
N ARG A 27 -5.87 16.02 -9.28
CA ARG A 27 -6.28 15.11 -10.37
C ARG A 27 -7.11 13.93 -9.86
N ASP A 28 -6.75 13.37 -8.72
CA ASP A 28 -7.45 12.25 -8.11
C ASP A 28 -8.35 12.75 -6.98
N SER A 29 -9.67 12.80 -7.20
CA SER A 29 -10.64 13.03 -6.11
C SER A 29 -10.70 11.87 -5.09
N VAL A 30 -9.84 10.86 -5.23
CA VAL A 30 -9.85 9.56 -4.53
C VAL A 30 -8.65 9.39 -3.59
N LEU A 31 -7.70 10.33 -3.56
CA LEU A 31 -6.55 10.28 -2.66
C LEU A 31 -6.34 11.60 -1.90
N THR A 32 -7.36 12.03 -1.15
CA THR A 32 -7.23 13.18 -0.26
C THR A 32 -6.51 12.80 1.04
N SER A 33 -5.85 13.77 1.69
CA SER A 33 -5.21 13.58 3.01
C SER A 33 -6.15 12.90 4.02
N THR A 34 -7.41 13.33 4.07
CA THR A 34 -8.44 12.78 4.97
C THR A 34 -8.76 11.33 4.65
N GLN A 35 -8.96 10.98 3.37
CA GLN A 35 -9.22 9.59 2.96
C GLN A 35 -8.06 8.68 3.35
N GLN A 36 -6.83 9.18 3.25
CA GLN A 36 -5.65 8.37 3.59
C GLN A 36 -5.51 8.12 5.09
N ILE A 37 -5.84 9.12 5.91
CA ILE A 37 -5.92 8.98 7.36
C ILE A 37 -7.03 8.00 7.73
N ASP A 38 -8.24 8.18 7.17
CA ASP A 38 -9.39 7.31 7.44
C ASP A 38 -9.13 5.86 7.05
N ARG A 39 -8.44 5.61 5.92
CA ARG A 39 -8.04 4.27 5.49
C ARG A 39 -7.16 3.58 6.54
N LEU A 40 -6.15 4.29 7.04
CA LEU A 40 -5.16 3.75 7.99
C LEU A 40 -5.75 3.57 9.40
N LEU A 41 -6.74 4.37 9.77
CA LEU A 41 -7.35 4.38 11.09
C LEU A 41 -8.76 3.76 11.14
N ARG A 42 -9.21 3.12 10.04
CA ARG A 42 -10.54 2.49 10.04
C ARG A 42 -10.65 1.42 11.14
N PRO A 43 -11.84 1.19 11.71
CA PRO A 43 -12.05 0.08 12.63
C PRO A 43 -11.59 -1.26 12.03
N GLY A 44 -10.70 -1.96 12.73
CA GLY A 44 -10.10 -3.21 12.27
C GLY A 44 -8.86 -3.04 11.37
N SER A 45 -8.35 -1.82 11.17
CA SER A 45 -7.12 -1.58 10.39
C SER A 45 -5.86 -2.21 11.02
N THR A 46 -5.88 -2.55 12.31
CA THR A 46 -4.74 -3.16 13.03
C THR A 46 -4.13 -4.34 12.28
N TYR A 47 -4.97 -5.25 11.76
CA TYR A 47 -4.50 -6.43 11.03
C TYR A 47 -4.08 -6.12 9.60
N PHE A 48 -4.79 -5.21 8.93
CA PHE A 48 -4.44 -4.77 7.57
C PHE A 48 -3.10 -4.03 7.56
N ASN A 49 -2.82 -3.24 8.59
CA ASN A 49 -1.60 -2.46 8.73
C ASN A 49 -0.36 -3.31 9.08
N LEU A 50 -0.53 -4.62 9.33
CA LEU A 50 0.59 -5.55 9.47
C LEU A 50 1.29 -5.80 8.14
N ASN A 51 0.56 -5.66 7.02
CA ASN A 51 1.15 -5.79 5.69
C ASN A 51 1.72 -4.42 5.24
N PRO A 52 3.05 -4.26 5.19
CA PRO A 52 3.66 -2.98 4.81
C PRO A 52 3.41 -2.60 3.35
N PHE A 53 3.18 -3.57 2.46
CA PHE A 53 2.86 -3.32 1.05
C PHE A 53 1.48 -2.68 0.88
N GLU A 54 0.50 -3.15 1.66
CA GLU A 54 -0.86 -2.57 1.70
C GLU A 54 -0.86 -1.17 2.31
N VAL A 55 -0.08 -0.96 3.38
CA VAL A 55 0.06 0.37 4.01
C VAL A 55 0.62 1.38 3.00
N LEU A 56 1.65 1.01 2.24
CA LEU A 56 2.25 1.91 1.25
C LEU A 56 1.55 1.92 -0.13
N GLN A 57 0.53 1.08 -0.33
CA GLN A 57 -0.21 0.93 -1.60
C GLN A 57 0.72 0.63 -2.77
N ILE A 58 1.54 -0.40 -2.58
CA ILE A 58 2.55 -0.84 -3.55
C ILE A 58 2.44 -2.34 -3.78
N GLU A 59 2.90 -2.75 -4.96
CA GLU A 59 3.07 -4.16 -5.25
C GLU A 59 4.33 -4.70 -4.56
N PRO A 60 4.39 -5.98 -4.19
CA PRO A 60 5.55 -6.52 -3.47
C PRO A 60 6.84 -6.60 -4.31
N ASP A 61 6.73 -6.64 -5.64
CA ASP A 61 7.88 -6.79 -6.54
C ASP A 61 8.66 -5.48 -6.81
N ILE A 62 8.15 -4.34 -6.33
CA ILE A 62 8.66 -3.05 -6.78
C ILE A 62 10.06 -2.74 -6.25
N PRO A 63 10.90 -1.99 -6.98
CA PRO A 63 12.23 -1.62 -6.52
C PRO A 63 12.17 -0.66 -5.33
N ILE A 64 13.19 -0.70 -4.46
CA ILE A 64 13.25 0.09 -3.21
C ILE A 64 13.14 1.61 -3.45
N ASP A 65 13.65 2.09 -4.58
CA ASP A 65 13.58 3.51 -4.96
C ASP A 65 12.12 3.96 -5.17
N GLN A 66 11.28 3.09 -5.74
CA GLN A 66 9.86 3.37 -5.90
C GLN A 66 9.11 3.30 -4.56
N ILE A 67 9.48 2.35 -3.69
CA ILE A 67 8.96 2.28 -2.31
C ILE A 67 9.25 3.60 -1.59
N LYS A 68 10.48 4.11 -1.71
CA LYS A 68 10.92 5.37 -1.10
C LYS A 68 10.14 6.57 -1.65
N LYS A 69 9.88 6.61 -2.97
CA LYS A 69 9.02 7.66 -3.57
C LYS A 69 7.61 7.60 -2.99
N ARG A 70 7.00 6.41 -2.89
CA ARG A 70 5.64 6.26 -2.31
C ARG A 70 5.59 6.61 -0.83
N TYR A 71 6.57 6.19 -0.04
CA TYR A 71 6.69 6.58 1.35
C TYR A 71 6.70 8.11 1.52
N ARG A 72 7.51 8.82 0.72
CA ARG A 72 7.55 10.29 0.75
C ARG A 72 6.19 10.91 0.39
N GLN A 73 5.48 10.36 -0.61
CA GLN A 73 4.21 10.92 -1.08
C GLN A 73 3.18 10.81 0.03
N LEU A 74 3.03 9.60 0.58
CA LEU A 74 2.09 9.33 1.65
C LEU A 74 2.42 10.10 2.93
N SER A 75 3.71 10.21 3.27
CA SER A 75 4.17 10.98 4.44
C SER A 75 3.73 12.43 4.39
N ILE A 76 3.78 13.07 3.22
CA ILE A 76 3.31 14.46 3.05
C ILE A 76 1.79 14.54 3.20
N LEU A 77 1.05 13.58 2.61
CA LEU A 77 -0.41 13.57 2.69
C LEU A 77 -0.90 13.50 4.13
N VAL A 78 -0.26 12.68 4.96
CA VAL A 78 -0.69 12.44 6.35
C VAL A 78 0.10 13.27 7.38
N HIS A 79 0.97 14.19 6.98
CA HIS A 79 1.80 14.94 7.92
C HIS A 79 0.94 15.82 8.85
N PRO A 80 1.22 15.89 10.17
CA PRO A 80 0.44 16.69 11.12
C PRO A 80 0.45 18.20 10.82
N ASP A 81 1.53 18.72 10.23
CA ASP A 81 1.59 20.16 9.85
C ASP A 81 0.59 20.53 8.76
N LYS A 82 0.27 19.60 7.85
CA LYS A 82 -0.70 19.81 6.77
C LYS A 82 -2.13 19.57 7.25
N ASN A 83 -2.31 18.69 8.23
CA ASN A 83 -3.60 18.26 8.76
C ASN A 83 -3.85 18.87 10.15
N GLN A 84 -3.83 20.20 10.26
CA GLN A 84 -3.84 20.89 11.55
C GLN A 84 -5.15 20.72 12.33
N ASP A 85 -6.26 20.52 11.63
CA ASP A 85 -7.58 20.28 12.23
C ASP A 85 -7.67 18.88 12.86
N ASP A 86 -6.72 17.99 12.54
CA ASP A 86 -6.78 16.57 12.89
C ASP A 86 -5.39 15.98 13.17
N LYS A 87 -4.59 16.73 13.93
CA LYS A 87 -3.17 16.42 14.18
C LYS A 87 -2.94 15.05 14.79
N GLU A 88 -3.79 14.62 15.72
CA GLU A 88 -3.61 13.34 16.42
C GLU A 88 -3.79 12.14 15.48
N ARG A 89 -4.83 12.15 14.65
CA ARG A 89 -5.07 11.09 13.66
C ARG A 89 -3.99 11.13 12.57
N ALA A 90 -3.63 12.32 12.10
CA ALA A 90 -2.54 12.51 11.15
C ALA A 90 -1.20 11.94 11.67
N GLN A 91 -0.84 12.24 12.91
CA GLN A 91 0.34 11.69 13.58
C GLN A 91 0.31 10.16 13.64
N THR A 92 -0.83 9.58 14.05
CA THR A 92 -0.99 8.12 14.11
C THR A 92 -0.85 7.47 12.73
N ALA A 93 -1.48 8.05 11.71
CA ALA A 93 -1.36 7.60 10.33
C ALA A 93 0.08 7.69 9.80
N PHE A 94 0.78 8.78 10.12
CA PHE A 94 2.18 8.97 9.78
C PHE A 94 3.08 7.89 10.42
N GLU A 95 2.85 7.56 11.69
CA GLU A 95 3.59 6.51 12.38
C GLU A 95 3.38 5.13 11.76
N ILE A 96 2.17 4.83 11.28
CA ILE A 96 1.86 3.58 10.57
C ILE A 96 2.66 3.50 9.26
N ILE A 97 2.65 4.58 8.47
CA ILE A 97 3.41 4.67 7.21
C ILE A 97 4.92 4.56 7.46
N ASN A 98 5.44 5.22 8.50
CA ASN A 98 6.84 5.17 8.88
C ASN A 98 7.26 3.77 9.34
N ARG A 99 6.41 3.07 10.10
CA ARG A 99 6.65 1.68 10.50
C ARG A 99 6.74 0.75 9.28
N ALA A 100 5.81 0.89 8.34
CA ALA A 100 5.82 0.09 7.11
C ALA A 100 7.10 0.34 6.29
N TRP A 101 7.52 1.60 6.15
CA TRP A 101 8.78 1.95 5.49
C TRP A 101 9.98 1.29 6.18
N LYS A 102 10.12 1.40 7.50
CA LYS A 102 11.24 0.80 8.24
C LYS A 102 11.34 -0.72 8.05
N ILE A 103 10.21 -1.40 7.89
CA ILE A 103 10.17 -2.85 7.62
C ILE A 103 10.67 -3.14 6.20
N LEU A 104 10.34 -2.32 5.22
CA LEU A 104 10.70 -2.54 3.81
C LEU A 104 12.09 -1.99 3.44
N GLU A 105 12.59 -1.01 4.20
CA GLU A 105 13.93 -0.44 4.02
C GLU A 105 15.03 -1.43 4.37
N ASN A 106 14.77 -2.34 5.31
CA ASN A 106 15.71 -3.38 5.67
C ASN A 106 15.49 -4.64 4.82
N ASP A 107 16.52 -5.05 4.09
CA ASP A 107 16.45 -6.20 3.16
C ASP A 107 16.06 -7.52 3.83
N LEU A 108 16.49 -7.76 5.07
CA LEU A 108 16.16 -8.99 5.79
C LEU A 108 14.68 -9.05 6.16
N THR A 109 14.13 -7.94 6.67
CA THR A 109 12.71 -7.88 7.03
C THR A 109 11.83 -7.81 5.79
N ARG A 110 12.25 -7.10 4.75
CA ARG A 110 11.58 -7.07 3.45
C ARG A 110 11.47 -8.47 2.87
N LYS A 111 12.57 -9.23 2.83
CA LYS A 111 12.57 -10.61 2.32
C LYS A 111 11.59 -11.49 3.09
N LYS A 112 11.57 -11.42 4.42
CA LYS A 112 10.59 -12.16 5.24
C LYS A 112 9.15 -11.79 4.91
N CYS A 113 8.86 -10.50 4.69
CA CYS A 113 7.54 -10.06 4.28
C CYS A 113 7.15 -10.61 2.89
N LEU A 114 8.10 -10.70 1.97
CA LEU A 114 7.88 -11.30 0.65
C LEU A 114 7.61 -12.80 0.75
N ASP A 115 8.42 -13.53 1.51
CA ASP A 115 8.24 -14.98 1.72
C ASP A 115 6.84 -15.29 2.26
N VAL A 116 6.38 -14.53 3.27
CA VAL A 116 5.03 -14.67 3.84
C VAL A 116 3.94 -14.31 2.84
N TYR A 117 4.15 -13.26 2.04
CA TYR A 117 3.21 -12.84 1.02
C TYR A 117 3.06 -13.90 -0.09
N GLU A 118 4.16 -14.47 -0.55
CA GLU A 118 4.18 -15.52 -1.58
C GLU A 118 3.46 -16.78 -1.07
N GLU A 119 3.75 -17.24 0.15
CA GLU A 119 3.07 -18.39 0.75
C GLU A 119 1.56 -18.16 0.92
N ALA A 120 1.15 -16.93 1.28
CA ALA A 120 -0.26 -16.57 1.39
C ALA A 120 -0.94 -16.54 0.02
N LYS A 121 -0.27 -15.99 -0.99
CA LYS A 121 -0.76 -15.93 -2.38
C LYS A 121 -0.96 -17.33 -2.95
N GLU A 122 0.04 -18.20 -2.84
CA GLU A 122 -0.05 -19.59 -3.32
C GLU A 122 -1.21 -20.34 -2.69
N ARG A 123 -1.37 -20.27 -1.37
CA ARG A 123 -2.50 -20.90 -0.66
C ARG A 123 -3.85 -20.39 -1.15
N THR A 124 -3.95 -19.08 -1.37
CA THR A 124 -5.19 -18.46 -1.84
C THR A 124 -5.49 -18.90 -3.27
N ASP A 125 -4.50 -18.93 -4.15
CA ASP A 125 -4.64 -19.37 -5.54
C ASP A 125 -5.07 -20.85 -5.61
N HIS A 126 -4.50 -21.71 -4.76
CA HIS A 126 -4.91 -23.11 -4.63
C HIS A 126 -6.36 -23.24 -4.15
N MET A 127 -6.76 -22.48 -3.13
CA MET A 127 -8.12 -22.48 -2.61
C MET A 127 -9.14 -22.02 -3.66
N VAL A 128 -8.84 -20.93 -4.37
CA VAL A 128 -9.70 -20.38 -5.42
C VAL A 128 -9.87 -21.39 -6.56
N SER A 129 -8.78 -22.02 -6.98
CA SER A 129 -8.81 -23.09 -7.99
C SER A 129 -9.68 -24.28 -7.54
N TYR A 130 -9.54 -24.70 -6.28
CA TYR A 130 -10.35 -25.76 -5.70
C TYR A 130 -11.85 -25.41 -5.69
N ILE A 131 -12.22 -24.22 -5.18
CA ILE A 131 -13.62 -23.75 -5.13
C ILE A 131 -14.22 -23.66 -6.54
N HIS A 132 -13.44 -23.16 -7.51
CA HIS A 132 -13.88 -23.09 -8.89
C HIS A 132 -14.18 -24.49 -9.45
N SER A 133 -13.27 -25.45 -9.22
CA SER A 133 -13.41 -26.83 -9.66
C SER A 133 -14.63 -27.52 -9.03
N THR A 134 -14.82 -27.40 -7.71
CA THR A 134 -15.96 -28.01 -7.01
C THR A 134 -17.29 -27.43 -7.49
N TYR A 135 -17.39 -26.11 -7.65
CA TYR A 135 -18.59 -25.45 -8.19
C TYR A 135 -18.94 -25.94 -9.60
N ILE A 136 -17.95 -26.11 -10.48
CA ILE A 136 -18.18 -26.67 -11.83
C ILE A 136 -18.75 -28.09 -11.73
N VAL A 137 -18.13 -28.96 -10.93
CA VAL A 137 -18.56 -30.36 -10.78
C VAL A 137 -19.99 -30.44 -10.25
N GLU A 138 -20.33 -29.67 -9.20
CA GLU A 138 -21.68 -29.61 -8.65
C GLU A 138 -22.71 -29.14 -9.68
N LYS A 139 -22.37 -28.13 -10.49
CA LYS A 139 -23.25 -27.59 -11.53
C LYS A 139 -23.48 -28.60 -12.66
N ILE A 140 -22.46 -29.38 -13.03
CA ILE A 140 -22.58 -30.47 -14.01
C ILE A 140 -23.45 -31.60 -13.45
N MET A 141 -23.20 -32.03 -12.21
CA MET A 141 -23.96 -33.09 -11.54
C MET A 141 -25.44 -32.72 -11.36
N SER A 142 -25.73 -31.46 -11.01
CA SER A 142 -27.09 -30.95 -10.89
C SER A 142 -27.82 -30.95 -12.24
N LYS A 143 -27.14 -30.52 -13.32
CA LYS A 143 -27.71 -30.63 -14.68
C LYS A 143 -27.99 -32.08 -15.04
N GLN A 144 -27.05 -33.01 -14.84
CA GLN A 144 -27.29 -34.42 -15.15
C GLN A 144 -28.48 -34.97 -14.35
N LYS A 145 -28.56 -34.75 -13.03
CA LYS A 145 -29.71 -35.17 -12.21
C LYS A 145 -31.06 -34.66 -12.71
N MET A 146 -31.14 -33.42 -13.23
CA MET A 146 -32.37 -32.93 -13.86
C MET A 146 -32.73 -33.69 -15.14
N TRP A 147 -31.74 -34.08 -15.95
CA TRP A 147 -31.97 -34.86 -17.17
C TRP A 147 -32.38 -36.31 -16.89
N TRP A 148 -31.99 -36.89 -15.75
CA TRP A 148 -32.35 -38.26 -15.36
C TRP A 148 -33.69 -38.38 -14.61
N ASN A 149 -34.33 -37.26 -14.25
CA ASN A 149 -35.60 -37.22 -13.51
C ASN A 149 -36.81 -36.80 -14.38
N ILE A 150 -36.68 -36.87 -15.72
CA ILE A 150 -37.73 -36.65 -16.73
C ILE A 150 -37.89 -37.96 -17.51
#